data_AF-A0A2H1W2I2-F1
#
_entry.id   AF-A0A2H1W2I2-F1
#
_cell.length_a   1.000
_cell.length_b   1.000
_cell.length_c   1.000
_cell.angle_alpha   90.00
_cell.angle_beta   90.00
_cell.angle_gamma   90.00
#
_symmetry.space_group_name_H-M   'P 1'
#
loop_
_entity.id
_entity.type
_entity.pdbx_description
1 polymer ?
#
loop_
_entity_poly.entity_id
_entity_poly.type
_entity_poly.pdbx_seq_one_letter_code
_entity_poly.pdbx_strand_id
1 'polypeptide(L)'
;MIIAAVELFSEHMRACLLSPGGGKLVPTDTLRVRLVANLRHLREAYDSLLKLDLPSQPLSIVEKVIFDYRVHGMTVFLQRAHKRVKGLAEKETWKIEEYSDYGAITNLPHLLETYLNEAFSAIHKCVVTSGRRESPLLADHGEPAAILQRHTQQILLAYVTVLQDLALNHEDQEFNNSNLSVALEQRGEEVGGGPAGPAPPASWQLRLLLAGANAAYTRRHTLAAIATAIHNFGFPKQNQALQATKEALSTLESTIAETYLEHKGDPLVGTIEPSMDMGRHKTDADAVVDDARPYVYEIINNLIAVHAEVDSVSGAASSRYVRDICETVCEELARLAALGSPGAPMSPAAAFQARLEYTLLRLACAEHLTRKAENHLMEALAGIPPIESEEEKKRMDTIVQGFKKRMELQLASLNCNMETV
;
A
#
# COMPACT_ATOMS: atom_id res chain seq x y z
N MET A 1 -21.59 -41.19 43.35
CA MET A 1 -22.70 -41.06 42.37
C MET A 1 -22.79 -39.67 41.75
N ILE A 2 -22.87 -38.57 42.53
CA ILE A 2 -23.02 -37.21 41.97
C ILE A 2 -21.85 -36.80 41.05
N ILE A 3 -20.60 -37.09 41.44
CA ILE A 3 -19.42 -36.77 40.62
C ILE A 3 -19.47 -37.48 39.27
N ALA A 4 -19.64 -38.81 39.25
CA ALA A 4 -19.75 -39.59 38.02
C ALA A 4 -20.89 -39.12 37.10
N ALA A 5 -22.02 -38.70 37.66
CA ALA A 5 -23.14 -38.15 36.88
C ALA A 5 -22.78 -36.79 36.25
N VAL A 6 -22.06 -35.92 36.97
CA VAL A 6 -21.61 -34.61 36.48
C VAL A 6 -20.48 -34.74 35.45
N GLU A 7 -19.59 -35.72 35.62
CA GLU A 7 -18.57 -36.08 34.62
C GLU A 7 -19.22 -36.54 33.31
N LEU A 8 -20.16 -37.49 33.40
CA LEU A 8 -20.89 -38.00 32.23
C LEU A 8 -21.68 -36.89 31.52
N PHE A 9 -22.36 -36.02 32.29
CA PHE A 9 -23.05 -34.85 31.75
C PHE A 9 -22.06 -33.91 31.03
N SER A 10 -20.90 -33.65 31.63
CA SER A 10 -19.89 -32.75 31.08
C SER A 10 -19.26 -33.31 29.80
N GLU A 11 -19.04 -34.63 29.71
CA GLU A 11 -18.60 -35.30 28.48
C GLU A 11 -19.64 -35.15 27.36
N HIS A 12 -20.93 -35.38 27.66
CA HIS A 12 -22.00 -35.20 26.68
C HIS A 12 -22.12 -33.74 26.23
N MET A 13 -22.02 -32.79 27.16
CA MET A 13 -22.05 -31.37 26.85
C MET A 13 -20.87 -30.97 25.97
N ARG A 14 -19.65 -31.43 26.28
CA ARG A 14 -18.48 -31.19 25.42
C ARG A 14 -18.69 -31.79 24.03
N ALA A 15 -19.18 -33.02 23.94
CA ALA A 15 -19.49 -33.64 22.66
C ALA A 15 -20.50 -32.79 21.89
N CYS A 16 -21.64 -32.43 22.47
CA CYS A 16 -22.68 -31.67 21.76
C CYS A 16 -22.29 -30.22 21.41
N LEU A 17 -21.50 -29.55 22.26
CA LEU A 17 -21.19 -28.14 22.14
C LEU A 17 -19.90 -27.85 21.38
N LEU A 18 -18.88 -28.69 21.54
CA LEU A 18 -17.54 -28.51 20.97
C LEU A 18 -17.29 -29.39 19.74
N SER A 19 -18.07 -30.46 19.56
CA SER A 19 -17.96 -31.39 18.43
C SER A 19 -19.35 -31.68 17.86
N PRO A 20 -19.94 -30.77 17.04
CA PRO A 20 -21.27 -31.02 16.49
C PRO A 20 -21.22 -32.35 15.72
N GLY A 21 -21.90 -33.37 16.25
CA GLY A 21 -21.70 -34.75 15.85
C GLY A 21 -21.81 -34.96 14.34
N GLY A 22 -20.83 -35.68 13.79
CA GLY A 22 -20.89 -36.31 12.47
C GLY A 22 -20.58 -35.40 11.28
N GLY A 23 -19.31 -35.07 11.06
CA GLY A 23 -18.70 -34.82 9.74
C GLY A 23 -19.24 -33.69 8.86
N LYS A 24 -20.33 -33.02 9.24
CA LYS A 24 -20.92 -31.89 8.50
C LYS A 24 -20.52 -30.58 9.17
N LEU A 25 -19.74 -29.78 8.45
CA LEU A 25 -19.38 -28.42 8.82
C LEU A 25 -20.66 -27.60 9.03
N VAL A 26 -21.01 -27.32 10.28
CA VAL A 26 -22.10 -26.38 10.59
C VAL A 26 -21.62 -24.97 10.18
N PRO A 27 -22.42 -24.19 9.42
CA PRO A 27 -22.05 -22.84 9.05
C PRO A 27 -21.72 -21.98 10.28
N THR A 28 -20.63 -21.20 10.19
CA THR A 28 -20.09 -20.37 11.29
C THR A 28 -21.12 -19.40 11.87
N ASP A 29 -22.08 -18.94 11.05
CA ASP A 29 -23.17 -18.06 11.48
C ASP A 29 -24.21 -18.75 12.35
N THR A 30 -24.55 -20.00 12.05
CA THR A 30 -25.42 -20.84 12.87
C THR A 30 -24.74 -21.17 14.19
N LEU A 31 -23.43 -21.44 14.18
CA LEU A 31 -22.64 -21.65 15.39
C LEU A 31 -22.65 -20.40 16.28
N ARG A 32 -22.52 -19.19 15.71
CA ARG A 32 -22.54 -17.93 16.45
C ARG A 32 -23.84 -17.71 17.25
N VAL A 33 -24.99 -17.82 16.60
CA VAL A 33 -26.29 -17.58 17.24
C VAL A 33 -26.52 -18.59 18.36
N ARG A 34 -26.13 -19.85 18.11
CA ARG A 34 -26.20 -20.91 19.11
C ARG A 34 -25.21 -20.67 20.26
N LEU A 35 -24.02 -20.13 20.00
CA LEU A 35 -22.98 -19.96 21.02
C LEU A 35 -23.40 -19.02 22.15
N VAL A 36 -23.99 -17.87 21.80
CA VAL A 36 -24.46 -16.89 22.79
C VAL A 36 -25.60 -17.46 23.63
N ALA A 37 -26.56 -18.13 22.99
CA ALA A 37 -27.69 -18.74 23.69
C ALA A 37 -27.23 -19.91 24.59
N ASN A 38 -26.38 -20.79 24.07
CA ASN A 38 -25.87 -21.96 24.78
C ASN A 38 -25.05 -21.55 26.01
N LEU A 39 -24.16 -20.57 25.87
CA LEU A 39 -23.35 -20.11 27.00
C LEU A 39 -24.24 -19.48 28.10
N ARG A 40 -25.29 -18.75 27.72
CA ARG A 40 -26.28 -18.22 28.66
C ARG A 40 -26.98 -19.35 29.43
N HIS A 41 -27.53 -20.35 28.74
CA HIS A 41 -28.20 -21.48 29.39
C HIS A 41 -27.23 -22.30 30.26
N LEU A 42 -25.98 -22.47 29.83
CA LEU A 42 -24.94 -23.16 30.60
C LEU A 42 -24.64 -22.42 31.92
N ARG A 43 -24.62 -21.08 31.88
CA ARG A 43 -24.47 -20.23 33.06
C ARG A 43 -25.68 -20.27 33.99
N GLU A 44 -26.89 -20.24 33.44
CA GLU A 44 -28.13 -20.38 34.23
C GLU A 44 -28.21 -21.75 34.92
N ALA A 45 -27.77 -22.80 34.24
CA ALA A 45 -27.65 -24.13 34.82
C ALA A 45 -26.61 -24.16 35.94
N TYR A 46 -25.44 -23.54 35.73
CA TYR A 46 -24.40 -23.44 36.76
C TYR A 46 -24.86 -22.63 37.99
N ASP A 47 -25.54 -21.51 37.80
CA ASP A 47 -26.14 -20.72 38.89
C ASP A 47 -27.18 -21.54 39.67
N SER A 48 -27.93 -22.41 38.99
CA SER A 48 -28.88 -23.31 39.64
C SER A 48 -28.16 -24.37 40.47
N LEU A 49 -27.06 -24.93 39.96
CA LEU A 49 -26.20 -25.87 40.71
C LEU A 49 -25.54 -25.21 41.92
N LEU A 50 -25.14 -23.94 41.82
CA LEU A 50 -24.59 -23.16 42.93
C LEU A 50 -25.61 -22.99 44.07
N LYS A 51 -26.90 -22.82 43.76
CA LYS A 51 -27.97 -22.69 44.77
C LYS A 51 -28.28 -24.00 45.50
N LEU A 52 -27.83 -25.14 44.99
CA LEU A 52 -28.02 -26.45 45.61
C LEU A 52 -26.92 -26.80 46.64
N ASP A 53 -26.03 -25.86 46.95
CA ASP A 53 -24.92 -26.02 47.90
C ASP A 53 -24.09 -27.31 47.66
N LEU A 54 -23.88 -27.64 46.38
CA LEU A 54 -23.09 -28.80 45.98
C LEU A 54 -21.61 -28.65 46.39
N PRO A 55 -20.89 -29.77 46.64
CA PRO A 55 -19.46 -29.73 46.88
C PRO A 55 -18.69 -29.05 45.73
N SER A 56 -17.51 -28.49 46.03
CA SER A 56 -16.70 -27.73 45.06
C SER A 56 -16.27 -28.55 43.84
N GLN A 57 -16.05 -29.86 44.00
CA GLN A 57 -15.54 -30.72 42.94
C GLN A 57 -16.54 -30.92 41.77
N PRO A 58 -17.83 -31.27 41.98
CA PRO A 58 -18.83 -31.22 40.91
C PRO A 58 -18.96 -29.86 40.21
N LEU A 59 -18.89 -28.77 40.98
CA LEU A 59 -19.02 -27.41 40.44
C LEU A 59 -17.81 -27.04 39.56
N SER A 60 -16.59 -27.45 39.92
CA SER A 60 -15.40 -27.17 39.12
C SER A 60 -15.40 -27.89 37.76
N ILE A 61 -16.05 -29.06 37.67
CA ILE A 61 -16.21 -29.78 36.40
C ILE A 61 -17.07 -28.96 35.43
N VAL A 62 -18.22 -28.44 35.90
CA VAL A 62 -19.12 -27.61 35.07
C VAL A 62 -18.49 -26.25 34.73
N GLU A 63 -17.79 -25.63 35.69
CA GLU A 63 -17.01 -24.41 35.44
C GLU A 63 -16.00 -24.62 34.31
N LYS A 64 -15.29 -25.75 34.31
CA LYS A 64 -14.34 -26.10 33.24
C LYS A 64 -15.02 -26.21 31.87
N VAL A 65 -16.23 -26.78 31.80
CA VAL A 65 -17.00 -26.82 30.54
C VAL A 65 -17.38 -25.42 30.07
N ILE A 66 -17.79 -24.52 30.98
CA ILE A 66 -18.06 -23.11 30.66
C ILE A 66 -16.80 -22.44 30.12
N PHE A 67 -15.66 -22.64 30.78
CA PHE A 67 -14.38 -22.10 30.35
C PHE A 67 -13.98 -22.60 28.95
N ASP A 68 -14.02 -23.91 28.71
CA ASP A 68 -13.72 -24.51 27.40
C ASP A 68 -14.64 -23.94 26.30
N TYR A 69 -15.92 -23.77 26.61
CA TYR A 69 -16.91 -23.21 25.67
C TYR A 69 -16.66 -21.73 25.37
N ARG A 70 -16.23 -20.95 26.37
CA ARG A 70 -15.78 -19.56 26.20
C ARG A 70 -14.57 -19.48 25.26
N VAL A 71 -13.54 -20.31 25.46
CA VAL A 71 -12.36 -20.38 24.57
C VAL A 71 -12.77 -20.75 23.13
N HIS A 72 -13.64 -21.74 22.97
CA HIS A 72 -14.16 -22.13 21.66
C HIS A 72 -14.91 -20.98 20.98
N GLY A 73 -15.77 -20.27 21.72
CA GLY A 73 -16.50 -19.12 21.20
C GLY A 73 -15.61 -18.01 20.69
N MET A 74 -14.60 -17.62 21.47
CA MET A 74 -13.59 -16.64 21.03
C MET A 74 -12.94 -17.06 19.71
N THR A 75 -12.54 -18.33 19.62
CA THR A 75 -11.91 -18.89 18.42
C THR A 75 -12.83 -18.80 17.20
N VAL A 76 -14.12 -19.14 17.36
CA VAL A 76 -15.11 -19.07 16.27
C VAL A 76 -15.32 -17.64 15.76
N PHE A 77 -15.41 -16.65 16.67
CA PHE A 77 -15.54 -15.24 16.27
C PHE A 77 -14.31 -14.74 15.50
N LEU A 78 -13.11 -15.08 15.95
CA LEU A 78 -11.86 -14.70 15.28
C LEU A 78 -11.70 -15.40 13.93
N GLN A 79 -12.02 -16.68 13.83
CA GLN A 79 -12.01 -17.42 12.55
C GLN A 79 -12.99 -16.83 11.53
N ARG A 80 -14.15 -16.35 11.97
CA ARG A 80 -15.09 -15.64 11.09
C ARG A 80 -14.51 -14.32 10.58
N ALA A 81 -13.90 -13.52 11.46
CA ALA A 81 -13.23 -12.29 11.04
C ALA A 81 -12.12 -12.57 10.03
N HIS A 82 -11.30 -13.59 10.30
CA HIS A 82 -10.24 -14.03 9.40
C HIS A 82 -10.79 -14.41 8.01
N LYS A 83 -11.86 -15.21 7.95
CA LYS A 83 -12.50 -15.58 6.67
C LYS A 83 -13.03 -14.36 5.92
N ARG A 84 -13.62 -13.38 6.63
CA ARG A 84 -14.12 -12.14 6.00
C ARG A 84 -13.01 -11.27 5.47
N VAL A 85 -11.88 -11.17 6.19
CA VAL A 85 -10.70 -10.44 5.74
C VAL A 85 -10.11 -11.09 4.48
N LYS A 86 -9.99 -12.43 4.44
CA LYS A 86 -9.54 -13.12 3.22
C LYS A 86 -10.44 -12.88 2.00
N GLY A 87 -11.73 -12.70 2.21
CA GLY A 87 -12.70 -12.37 1.15
C GLY A 87 -12.79 -10.87 0.82
N LEU A 88 -11.85 -10.03 1.28
CA LEU A 88 -11.86 -8.60 0.97
C LEU A 88 -11.51 -8.30 -0.48
N ALA A 89 -10.67 -9.12 -1.12
CA ALA A 89 -10.30 -8.95 -2.52
C ALA A 89 -11.53 -8.88 -3.45
N GLU A 90 -12.53 -9.73 -3.19
CA GLU A 90 -13.79 -9.78 -3.95
C GLU A 90 -14.69 -8.55 -3.72
N LYS A 91 -14.42 -7.76 -2.68
CA LYS A 91 -15.20 -6.56 -2.31
C LYS A 91 -14.54 -5.26 -2.73
N GLU A 92 -13.31 -5.32 -3.23
CA GLU A 92 -12.61 -4.12 -3.69
C GLU A 92 -13.30 -3.58 -4.94
N THR A 93 -13.51 -2.26 -4.94
CA THR A 93 -14.16 -1.52 -6.04
C THR A 93 -13.22 -0.51 -6.69
N TRP A 94 -12.03 -0.29 -6.12
CA TRP A 94 -11.02 0.68 -6.55
C TRP A 94 -11.51 2.12 -6.59
N LYS A 95 -12.59 2.41 -5.85
CA LYS A 95 -13.11 3.76 -5.66
C LYS A 95 -12.38 4.42 -4.50
N ILE A 96 -11.98 5.67 -4.72
CA ILE A 96 -11.45 6.52 -3.67
C ILE A 96 -12.61 6.90 -2.75
N GLU A 97 -12.50 6.52 -1.49
CA GLU A 97 -13.48 6.86 -0.44
C GLU A 97 -13.07 8.14 0.27
N GLU A 98 -11.77 8.29 0.56
CA GLU A 98 -11.23 9.40 1.35
C GLU A 98 -9.83 9.79 0.86
N TYR A 99 -9.53 11.09 0.86
CA TYR A 99 -8.18 11.61 0.74
C TYR A 99 -7.65 11.92 2.14
N SER A 100 -6.60 11.20 2.54
CA SER A 100 -5.94 11.35 3.85
C SER A 100 -4.55 11.97 3.70
N ASP A 101 -3.93 12.31 4.83
CA ASP A 101 -2.51 12.71 4.89
C ASP A 101 -1.54 11.65 4.33
N TYR A 102 -2.02 10.42 4.10
CA TYR A 102 -1.26 9.29 3.58
C TYR A 102 -1.67 8.89 2.15
N GLY A 103 -2.49 9.72 1.50
CA GLY A 103 -3.01 9.49 0.16
C GLY A 103 -4.49 9.12 0.12
N ALA A 104 -4.97 8.86 -1.09
CA ALA A 104 -6.29 8.40 -1.44
C ALA A 104 -6.46 6.91 -1.07
N ILE A 105 -7.43 6.62 -0.22
CA ILE A 105 -7.72 5.26 0.25
C ILE A 105 -9.04 4.75 -0.32
N THR A 106 -9.13 3.43 -0.48
CA THR A 106 -10.39 2.74 -0.74
C THR A 106 -11.07 2.35 0.57
N ASN A 107 -12.19 1.63 0.50
CA ASN A 107 -12.90 1.17 1.70
C ASN A 107 -12.19 0.02 2.45
N LEU A 108 -11.11 -0.56 1.91
CA LEU A 108 -10.47 -1.74 2.49
C LEU A 108 -9.96 -1.55 3.93
N PRO A 109 -9.24 -0.45 4.29
CA PRO A 109 -8.79 -0.23 5.65
C PRO A 109 -9.96 -0.15 6.65
N HIS A 110 -11.07 0.50 6.27
CA HIS A 110 -12.27 0.60 7.10
C HIS A 110 -12.99 -0.75 7.28
N LEU A 111 -13.03 -1.58 6.24
CA LEU A 111 -13.61 -2.92 6.33
C LEU A 111 -12.79 -3.83 7.26
N LEU A 112 -11.46 -3.75 7.22
CA LEU A 112 -10.59 -4.46 8.17
C LEU A 112 -10.93 -4.07 9.62
N GLU A 113 -10.97 -2.76 9.89
CA GLU A 113 -11.30 -2.23 11.21
C GLU A 113 -12.69 -2.69 11.66
N THR A 114 -13.68 -2.60 10.78
CA THR A 114 -15.06 -3.04 11.04
C THR A 114 -15.12 -4.52 11.41
N TYR A 115 -14.45 -5.38 10.65
CA TYR A 115 -14.49 -6.84 10.90
C TYR A 115 -13.83 -7.23 12.22
N LEU A 116 -12.73 -6.57 12.59
CA LEU A 116 -12.07 -6.76 13.88
C LEU A 116 -12.91 -6.21 15.03
N ASN A 117 -13.46 -5.00 14.91
CA ASN A 117 -14.32 -4.39 15.92
C ASN A 117 -15.58 -5.22 16.19
N GLU A 118 -16.22 -5.75 15.16
CA GLU A 118 -17.37 -6.65 15.31
C GLU A 118 -16.98 -7.93 16.08
N ALA A 119 -15.83 -8.54 15.76
CA ALA A 119 -15.35 -9.73 16.43
C ALA A 119 -15.00 -9.43 17.90
N PHE A 120 -14.27 -8.36 18.16
CA PHE A 120 -13.91 -7.91 19.50
C PHE A 120 -15.14 -7.59 20.34
N SER A 121 -16.13 -6.88 19.78
CA SER A 121 -17.40 -6.59 20.46
C SER A 121 -18.14 -7.88 20.83
N ALA A 122 -18.18 -8.85 19.93
CA ALA A 122 -18.84 -10.13 20.18
C ALA A 122 -18.11 -10.96 21.25
N ILE A 123 -16.78 -11.00 21.20
CA ILE A 123 -15.92 -11.67 22.20
C ILE A 123 -16.09 -11.01 23.57
N HIS A 124 -16.04 -9.68 23.63
CA HIS A 124 -16.21 -8.94 24.87
C HIS A 124 -17.56 -9.25 25.52
N LYS A 125 -18.66 -9.12 24.76
CA LYS A 125 -20.04 -9.32 25.25
C LYS A 125 -20.34 -10.76 25.63
N CYS A 126 -19.87 -11.72 24.85
CA CYS A 126 -20.30 -13.11 24.99
C CYS A 126 -19.31 -13.93 25.81
N VAL A 127 -18.02 -13.65 25.69
CA VAL A 127 -16.97 -14.60 26.06
C VAL A 127 -16.09 -14.05 27.19
N VAL A 128 -15.79 -12.76 27.25
CA VAL A 128 -14.86 -12.21 28.25
C VAL A 128 -15.55 -11.85 29.56
N THR A 129 -16.81 -11.41 29.54
CA THR A 129 -17.58 -11.18 30.77
C THR A 129 -17.72 -12.48 31.57
N SER A 130 -17.21 -12.51 32.80
CA SER A 130 -17.31 -13.68 33.69
C SER A 130 -18.65 -13.72 34.45
N GLY A 131 -19.19 -14.94 34.60
CA GLY A 131 -20.31 -15.22 35.50
C GLY A 131 -19.88 -15.38 36.97
N ARG A 132 -20.81 -15.75 37.86
CA ARG A 132 -20.51 -16.01 39.28
C ARG A 132 -19.52 -17.16 39.41
N ARG A 133 -18.46 -16.98 40.20
CA ARG A 133 -17.39 -17.97 40.42
C ARG A 133 -16.73 -18.51 39.14
N GLU A 134 -16.82 -17.78 38.02
CA GLU A 134 -16.06 -18.13 36.82
C GLU A 134 -14.68 -17.50 36.84
N SER A 135 -13.67 -18.32 36.57
CA SER A 135 -12.30 -17.85 36.33
C SER A 135 -12.23 -16.84 35.16
N PRO A 136 -11.35 -15.82 35.23
CA PRO A 136 -11.13 -14.89 34.13
C PRO A 136 -10.54 -15.63 32.92
N LEU A 137 -11.06 -15.34 31.72
CA LEU A 137 -10.62 -16.04 30.50
C LEU A 137 -9.23 -15.59 30.03
N LEU A 138 -8.98 -14.28 30.07
CA LEU A 138 -7.79 -13.64 29.52
C LEU A 138 -6.82 -13.24 30.64
N ALA A 139 -6.39 -14.23 31.43
CA ALA A 139 -5.30 -14.02 32.37
C ALA A 139 -3.99 -13.79 31.60
N ASP A 140 -3.10 -12.95 32.15
CA ASP A 140 -1.77 -12.71 31.57
C ASP A 140 -1.01 -14.04 31.43
N HIS A 141 -0.41 -14.25 30.27
CA HIS A 141 0.30 -15.48 29.88
C HIS A 141 -0.56 -16.77 29.84
N GLY A 142 -1.89 -16.66 29.88
CA GLY A 142 -2.79 -17.80 29.71
C GLY A 142 -2.89 -18.30 28.26
N GLU A 143 -3.19 -19.59 28.09
CA GLU A 143 -3.43 -20.20 26.77
C GLU A 143 -4.50 -19.45 25.94
N PRO A 144 -5.65 -19.01 26.50
CA PRO A 144 -6.65 -18.25 25.73
C PRO A 144 -6.12 -16.90 25.22
N ALA A 145 -5.29 -16.20 26.00
CA ALA A 145 -4.66 -14.96 25.57
C ALA A 145 -3.71 -15.21 24.38
N ALA A 146 -2.94 -16.31 24.41
CA ALA A 146 -2.10 -16.72 23.29
C ALA A 146 -2.91 -17.09 22.04
N ILE A 147 -4.09 -17.71 22.19
CA ILE A 147 -5.01 -18.01 21.07
C ILE A 147 -5.53 -16.72 20.44
N LEU A 148 -5.96 -15.74 21.26
CA LEU A 148 -6.40 -14.42 20.80
C LEU A 148 -5.30 -13.72 20.01
N GLN A 149 -4.08 -13.72 20.53
CA GLN A 149 -2.92 -13.11 19.89
C GLN A 149 -2.59 -13.73 18.54
N ARG A 150 -2.51 -15.07 18.48
CA ARG A 150 -2.22 -15.79 17.25
C ARG A 150 -3.26 -15.50 16.16
N HIS A 151 -4.55 -15.53 16.50
CA HIS A 151 -5.60 -15.26 15.52
C HIS A 151 -5.65 -13.80 15.10
N THR A 152 -5.44 -12.85 16.03
CA THR A 152 -5.37 -11.43 15.68
C THR A 152 -4.23 -11.19 14.68
N GLN A 153 -3.06 -11.78 14.92
CA GLN A 153 -1.95 -11.74 13.98
C GLN A 153 -2.31 -12.36 12.62
N GLN A 154 -2.96 -13.53 12.59
CA GLN A 154 -3.39 -14.17 11.34
C GLN A 154 -4.38 -13.31 10.55
N ILE A 155 -5.34 -12.65 11.22
CA ILE A 155 -6.31 -11.76 10.57
C ILE A 155 -5.58 -10.57 9.93
N LEU A 156 -4.70 -9.91 10.70
CA LEU A 156 -3.97 -8.75 10.22
C LEU A 156 -3.01 -9.09 9.07
N LEU A 157 -2.29 -10.20 9.16
CA LEU A 157 -1.40 -10.64 8.07
C LEU A 157 -2.18 -11.11 6.84
N ALA A 158 -3.36 -11.70 7.01
CA ALA A 158 -4.23 -12.03 5.88
C ALA A 158 -4.69 -10.79 5.10
N TYR A 159 -4.87 -9.65 5.78
CA TYR A 159 -5.15 -8.39 5.10
C TYR A 159 -3.96 -7.92 4.25
N VAL A 160 -2.74 -8.05 4.75
CA VAL A 160 -1.53 -7.73 3.97
C VAL A 160 -1.45 -8.62 2.73
N THR A 161 -1.72 -9.92 2.86
CA THR A 161 -1.77 -10.84 1.72
C THR A 161 -2.85 -10.42 0.70
N VAL A 162 -4.03 -9.98 1.15
CA VAL A 162 -5.07 -9.48 0.24
C VAL A 162 -4.60 -8.24 -0.53
N LEU A 163 -3.98 -7.27 0.14
CA LEU A 163 -3.43 -6.09 -0.54
C LEU A 163 -2.34 -6.48 -1.54
N GLN A 164 -1.46 -7.42 -1.16
CA GLN A 164 -0.41 -7.94 -2.02
C GLN A 164 -0.99 -8.61 -3.27
N ASP A 165 -1.99 -9.48 -3.10
CA ASP A 165 -2.65 -10.16 -4.22
C ASP A 165 -3.36 -9.17 -5.15
N LEU A 166 -4.05 -8.17 -4.59
CA LEU A 166 -4.73 -7.12 -5.37
C LEU A 166 -3.75 -6.23 -6.15
N ALA A 167 -2.56 -5.99 -5.60
CA ALA A 167 -1.53 -5.13 -6.19
C ALA A 167 -0.69 -5.86 -7.26
N LEU A 168 -0.25 -7.09 -6.95
CA LEU A 168 0.81 -7.78 -7.69
C LEU A 168 0.31 -8.94 -8.56
N ASN A 169 -0.86 -9.52 -8.29
CA ASN A 169 -1.42 -10.53 -9.18
C ASN A 169 -2.17 -9.85 -10.32
N HIS A 170 -1.46 -9.62 -11.42
CA HIS A 170 -2.03 -9.15 -12.67
C HIS A 170 -1.82 -10.22 -13.76
N GLU A 171 -2.91 -10.60 -14.45
CA GLU A 171 -2.81 -11.35 -15.70
C GLU A 171 -2.30 -10.37 -16.76
N ASP A 172 -1.26 -10.75 -17.51
CA ASP A 172 -0.53 -9.97 -18.53
C ASP A 172 -1.42 -9.27 -19.58
N GLN A 173 -2.26 -8.31 -19.18
CA GLN A 173 -2.98 -7.43 -20.08
C GLN A 173 -1.98 -6.38 -20.53
N GLU A 174 -1.45 -6.67 -21.70
CA GLU A 174 -0.82 -5.79 -22.69
C GLU A 174 -0.52 -4.39 -22.17
N PHE A 175 0.78 -4.14 -22.03
CA PHE A 175 1.39 -2.84 -21.86
C PHE A 175 0.75 -1.84 -22.83
N ASN A 176 -0.22 -1.06 -22.35
CA ASN A 176 -0.78 0.05 -23.10
C ASN A 176 0.28 1.18 -23.09
N ASN A 177 1.22 1.06 -24.03
CA ASN A 177 2.13 2.12 -24.45
C ASN A 177 1.39 3.43 -24.81
N SER A 178 0.05 3.39 -24.96
CA SER A 178 -0.79 4.58 -25.13
C SER A 178 -0.63 5.60 -23.99
N ASN A 179 -0.22 5.17 -22.80
CA ASN A 179 0.00 6.07 -21.66
C ASN A 179 1.32 6.87 -21.71
N LEU A 180 2.20 6.66 -22.70
CA LEU A 180 3.30 7.61 -22.98
C LEU A 180 2.83 8.79 -23.86
N SER A 181 1.59 8.72 -24.39
CA SER A 181 0.96 9.74 -25.25
C SER A 181 -0.22 10.46 -24.57
N VAL A 182 -0.23 10.55 -23.23
CA VAL A 182 -1.34 11.11 -22.42
C VAL A 182 -1.62 12.60 -22.70
N ALA A 183 -0.79 13.29 -23.48
CA ALA A 183 -1.08 14.65 -23.93
C ALA A 183 -2.31 14.77 -24.87
N LEU A 184 -2.85 13.66 -25.41
CA LEU A 184 -3.97 13.72 -26.37
C LEU A 184 -5.25 12.95 -25.96
N GLU A 185 -5.22 12.06 -24.97
CA GLU A 185 -6.41 11.27 -24.62
C GLU A 185 -7.32 11.93 -23.56
N GLN A 186 -6.86 12.94 -22.81
CA GLN A 186 -7.70 13.65 -21.82
C GLN A 186 -8.60 14.77 -22.38
N ARG A 187 -8.82 14.84 -23.71
CA ARG A 187 -9.76 15.84 -24.29
C ARG A 187 -10.75 15.28 -25.30
N GLY A 188 -10.97 13.97 -25.31
CA GLY A 188 -11.79 13.28 -26.30
C GLY A 188 -13.20 12.84 -25.88
N GLU A 189 -13.60 12.97 -24.61
CA GLU A 189 -14.90 12.46 -24.14
C GLU A 189 -15.81 13.55 -23.55
N GLU A 190 -16.04 14.66 -24.26
CA GLU A 190 -17.23 15.50 -24.01
C GLU A 190 -17.81 16.10 -25.31
N VAL A 191 -18.08 15.25 -26.32
CA VAL A 191 -19.08 15.58 -27.37
C VAL A 191 -19.86 14.33 -27.75
N GLY A 192 -20.73 13.88 -26.85
CA GLY A 192 -21.65 12.78 -27.16
C GLY A 192 -22.52 12.43 -25.96
N GLY A 193 -23.68 13.07 -25.85
CA GLY A 193 -24.69 12.81 -24.81
C GLY A 193 -25.30 11.41 -24.90
N GLY A 194 -24.53 10.38 -24.58
CA GLY A 194 -24.99 9.03 -24.29
C GLY A 194 -25.04 8.78 -22.77
N PRO A 195 -25.90 7.87 -22.29
CA PRO A 195 -26.00 7.56 -20.86
C PRO A 195 -24.64 7.07 -20.35
N ALA A 196 -24.17 7.66 -19.25
CA ALA A 196 -22.92 7.30 -18.59
C ALA A 196 -22.87 5.78 -18.34
N GLY A 197 -22.06 5.09 -19.14
CA GLY A 197 -21.69 3.70 -18.87
C GLY A 197 -20.91 3.62 -17.55
N PRO A 198 -20.76 2.43 -16.96
CA PRO A 198 -19.90 2.25 -15.79
C PRO A 198 -18.50 2.79 -16.12
N ALA A 199 -17.95 3.61 -15.22
CA ALA A 199 -16.63 4.20 -15.36
C ALA A 199 -15.61 3.12 -15.78
N PRO A 200 -14.68 3.42 -16.69
CA PRO A 200 -13.67 2.46 -17.12
C PRO A 200 -12.92 1.92 -15.89
N PRO A 201 -12.59 0.62 -15.89
CA PRO A 201 -11.86 0.02 -14.78
C PRO A 201 -10.57 0.81 -14.53
N ALA A 202 -10.28 1.13 -13.26
CA ALA A 202 -9.05 1.79 -12.86
C ALA A 202 -7.84 1.09 -13.50
N SER A 203 -6.91 1.87 -14.08
CA SER A 203 -5.67 1.34 -14.66
C SER A 203 -4.91 0.52 -13.62
N TRP A 204 -4.15 -0.48 -14.05
CA TRP A 204 -3.38 -1.30 -13.11
C TRP A 204 -2.41 -0.45 -12.28
N GLN A 205 -1.79 0.57 -12.86
CA GLN A 205 -0.91 1.49 -12.12
C GLN A 205 -1.65 2.25 -11.03
N LEU A 206 -2.87 2.73 -11.32
CA LEU A 206 -3.71 3.36 -10.31
C LEU A 206 -4.07 2.37 -9.18
N ARG A 207 -4.38 1.12 -9.52
CA ARG A 207 -4.65 0.07 -8.52
C ARG A 207 -3.42 -0.23 -7.65
N LEU A 208 -2.24 -0.30 -8.27
CA LEU A 208 -0.97 -0.51 -7.58
C LEU A 208 -0.71 0.61 -6.56
N LEU A 209 -0.87 1.87 -6.99
CA LEU A 209 -0.72 3.04 -6.12
C LEU A 209 -1.77 3.08 -5.00
N LEU A 210 -3.04 2.79 -5.30
CA LEU A 210 -4.12 2.73 -4.31
C LEU A 210 -3.88 1.64 -3.27
N ALA A 211 -3.37 0.47 -3.67
CA ALA A 211 -2.99 -0.58 -2.75
C ALA A 211 -1.83 -0.13 -1.83
N GLY A 212 -0.87 0.62 -2.37
CA GLY A 212 0.21 1.26 -1.60
C GLY A 212 -0.31 2.28 -0.59
N ALA A 213 -1.24 3.15 -1.00
CA ALA A 213 -1.88 4.13 -0.12
C ALA A 213 -2.69 3.46 0.99
N ASN A 214 -3.47 2.42 0.66
CA ASN A 214 -4.17 1.59 1.64
C ASN A 214 -3.21 0.94 2.64
N ALA A 215 -2.06 0.44 2.19
CA ALA A 215 -1.04 -0.15 3.06
C ALA A 215 -0.45 0.91 4.02
N ALA A 216 -0.06 2.08 3.48
CA ALA A 216 0.49 3.19 4.26
C ALA A 216 -0.50 3.71 5.31
N TYR A 217 -1.76 3.94 4.91
CA TYR A 217 -2.83 4.34 5.83
C TYR A 217 -3.08 3.28 6.91
N THR A 218 -3.14 2.00 6.51
CA THR A 218 -3.34 0.91 7.48
C THR A 218 -2.21 0.90 8.51
N ARG A 219 -0.96 1.03 8.06
CA ARG A 219 0.23 0.99 8.89
C ARG A 219 0.30 2.15 9.89
N ARG A 220 -0.15 3.34 9.49
CA ARG A 220 -0.03 4.58 10.27
C ARG A 220 -1.27 4.92 11.10
N HIS A 221 -2.46 4.61 10.60
CA HIS A 221 -3.74 4.96 11.22
C HIS A 221 -4.52 3.73 11.70
N THR A 222 -4.90 2.80 10.81
CA THR A 222 -5.79 1.69 11.15
C THR A 222 -5.24 0.77 12.24
N LEU A 223 -3.93 0.47 12.24
CA LEU A 223 -3.32 -0.34 13.31
C LEU A 223 -3.41 0.34 14.68
N ALA A 224 -3.32 1.68 14.75
CA ALA A 224 -3.48 2.43 15.99
C ALA A 224 -4.94 2.43 16.47
N ALA A 225 -5.89 2.56 15.54
CA ALA A 225 -7.32 2.43 15.84
C ALA A 225 -7.65 1.03 16.39
N ILE A 226 -7.13 -0.03 15.76
CA ILE A 226 -7.28 -1.42 16.23
C ILE A 226 -6.64 -1.60 17.61
N ALA A 227 -5.46 -1.05 17.86
CA ALA A 227 -4.81 -1.10 19.17
C ALA A 227 -5.68 -0.42 20.26
N THR A 228 -6.30 0.70 19.92
CA THR A 228 -7.24 1.42 20.79
C THR A 228 -8.49 0.58 21.05
N ALA A 229 -9.05 -0.08 20.04
CA ALA A 229 -10.17 -0.98 20.21
C ALA A 229 -9.85 -2.16 21.14
N ILE A 230 -8.69 -2.80 20.97
CA ILE A 230 -8.20 -3.88 21.85
C ILE A 230 -8.19 -3.41 23.31
N HIS A 231 -7.67 -2.19 23.56
CA HIS A 231 -7.67 -1.59 24.90
C HIS A 231 -9.08 -1.32 25.43
N ASN A 232 -9.95 -0.71 24.62
CA ASN A 232 -11.32 -0.36 24.99
C ASN A 232 -12.18 -1.59 25.34
N PHE A 233 -11.93 -2.74 24.69
CA PHE A 233 -12.57 -4.01 25.02
C PHE A 233 -11.89 -4.78 26.16
N GLY A 234 -10.86 -4.20 26.80
CA GLY A 234 -10.18 -4.80 27.96
C GLY A 234 -9.36 -6.04 27.63
N PHE A 235 -8.87 -6.19 26.40
CA PHE A 235 -8.05 -7.32 26.01
C PHE A 235 -6.55 -7.10 26.30
N PRO A 236 -5.76 -8.18 26.47
CA PRO A 236 -4.31 -8.07 26.56
C PRO A 236 -3.72 -7.37 25.34
N LYS A 237 -2.62 -6.63 25.53
CA LYS A 237 -1.95 -5.91 24.44
C LYS A 237 -1.43 -6.89 23.38
N GLN A 238 -1.72 -6.60 22.11
CA GLN A 238 -1.36 -7.45 20.98
C GLN A 238 -0.10 -6.95 20.25
N ASN A 239 0.94 -6.57 21.01
CA ASN A 239 2.12 -5.88 20.47
C ASN A 239 2.81 -6.65 19.34
N GLN A 240 2.97 -7.97 19.49
CA GLN A 240 3.62 -8.81 18.47
C GLN A 240 2.82 -8.83 17.16
N ALA A 241 1.49 -8.96 17.25
CA ALA A 241 0.62 -8.99 16.08
C ALA A 241 0.66 -7.65 15.32
N LEU A 242 0.56 -6.54 16.04
CA LEU A 242 0.62 -5.19 15.48
C LEU A 242 1.99 -4.90 14.85
N GLN A 243 3.07 -5.25 15.53
CA GLN A 243 4.43 -5.01 15.03
C GLN A 243 4.74 -5.85 13.78
N ALA A 244 4.42 -7.14 13.80
CA ALA A 244 4.62 -8.01 12.62
C ALA A 244 3.83 -7.51 11.40
N THR A 245 2.61 -7.00 11.62
CA THR A 245 1.79 -6.42 10.55
C THR A 245 2.38 -5.10 10.05
N LYS A 246 2.87 -4.25 10.96
CA LYS A 246 3.52 -2.99 10.61
C LYS A 246 4.75 -3.21 9.72
N GLU A 247 5.56 -4.21 10.03
CA GLU A 247 6.72 -4.62 9.23
C GLU A 247 6.28 -5.16 7.87
N ALA A 248 5.30 -6.06 7.82
CA ALA A 248 4.80 -6.63 6.57
C ALA A 248 4.19 -5.56 5.63
N LEU A 249 3.44 -4.59 6.17
CA LEU A 249 2.92 -3.46 5.40
C LEU A 249 4.04 -2.57 4.87
N SER A 250 5.08 -2.31 5.68
CA SER A 250 6.23 -1.52 5.24
C SER A 250 6.99 -2.20 4.11
N THR A 251 7.15 -3.52 4.17
CA THR A 251 7.75 -4.30 3.08
C THR A 251 6.90 -4.23 1.82
N LEU A 252 5.58 -4.39 1.94
CA LEU A 252 4.66 -4.29 0.81
C LEU A 252 4.71 -2.90 0.15
N GLU A 253 4.77 -1.82 0.93
CA GLU A 253 4.95 -0.45 0.42
C GLU A 253 6.23 -0.30 -0.41
N SER A 254 7.34 -0.90 0.05
CA SER A 254 8.60 -0.89 -0.72
C SER A 254 8.47 -1.68 -2.02
N THR A 255 7.90 -2.89 -1.98
CA THR A 255 7.71 -3.72 -3.17
C THR A 255 6.79 -3.04 -4.19
N ILE A 256 5.68 -2.45 -3.75
CA ILE A 256 4.78 -1.68 -4.62
C ILE A 256 5.51 -0.54 -5.31
N ALA A 257 6.37 0.17 -4.57
CA ALA A 257 7.14 1.26 -5.14
C ALA A 257 8.18 0.79 -6.16
N GLU A 258 8.91 -0.29 -5.86
CA GLU A 258 9.86 -0.92 -6.78
C GLU A 258 9.15 -1.39 -8.06
N THR A 259 8.03 -2.10 -7.94
CA THR A 259 7.22 -2.55 -9.08
C THR A 259 6.70 -1.38 -9.91
N TYR A 260 6.27 -0.29 -9.28
CA TYR A 260 5.85 0.90 -10.02
C TYR A 260 7.01 1.50 -10.82
N LEU A 261 8.21 1.61 -10.21
CA LEU A 261 9.41 2.11 -10.88
C LEU A 261 9.83 1.22 -12.06
N GLU A 262 9.80 -0.11 -11.91
CA GLU A 262 10.10 -1.04 -13.00
C GLU A 262 9.10 -0.87 -14.16
N HIS A 263 7.81 -0.72 -13.86
CA HIS A 263 6.78 -0.65 -14.90
C HIS A 263 6.62 0.72 -15.57
N LYS A 264 6.98 1.82 -14.89
CA LYS A 264 6.82 3.20 -15.40
C LYS A 264 8.14 3.89 -15.64
N GLY A 265 9.13 3.70 -14.77
CA GLY A 265 10.46 4.29 -14.85
C GLY A 265 11.33 3.64 -15.93
N ASP A 266 11.46 2.31 -15.94
CA ASP A 266 12.36 1.63 -16.90
C ASP A 266 11.99 1.87 -18.37
N PRO A 267 10.70 1.83 -18.79
CA PRO A 267 10.32 2.17 -20.16
C PRO A 267 10.68 3.61 -20.52
N LEU A 268 10.50 4.53 -19.57
CA LEU A 268 10.84 5.95 -19.68
C LEU A 268 12.34 6.15 -19.94
N VAL A 269 13.17 5.44 -19.17
CA VAL A 269 14.62 5.43 -19.34
C VAL A 269 14.99 4.79 -20.70
N GLY A 270 14.30 3.71 -21.07
CA GLY A 270 14.52 2.99 -22.32
C GLY A 270 14.21 3.80 -23.60
N THR A 271 13.40 4.86 -23.53
CA THR A 271 13.17 5.75 -24.69
C THR A 271 14.24 6.83 -24.86
N ILE A 272 15.08 7.08 -23.85
CA ILE A 272 16.05 8.20 -23.87
C ILE A 272 17.05 8.03 -25.02
N GLU A 273 17.70 6.86 -25.13
CA GLU A 273 18.70 6.61 -26.18
C GLU A 273 18.08 6.68 -27.59
N PRO A 274 16.96 5.98 -27.90
CA PRO A 274 16.26 6.13 -29.16
C PRO A 274 15.85 7.58 -29.49
N SER A 275 15.33 8.33 -28.51
CA SER A 275 14.91 9.72 -28.71
C SER A 275 16.08 10.68 -28.89
N MET A 276 17.24 10.40 -28.29
CA MET A 276 18.48 11.16 -28.48
C MET A 276 19.02 10.99 -29.92
N ASP A 277 18.90 9.79 -30.48
CA ASP A 277 19.37 9.42 -31.82
C ASP A 277 18.33 9.65 -32.93
N MET A 278 17.08 9.92 -32.56
CA MET A 278 15.99 10.14 -33.50
C MET A 278 16.36 11.26 -34.49
N GLY A 279 16.39 10.97 -35.78
CA GLY A 279 16.77 11.94 -36.82
C GLY A 279 18.28 12.03 -37.12
N ARG A 280 19.15 11.23 -36.48
CA ARG A 280 20.61 11.24 -36.68
C ARG A 280 21.20 12.65 -36.63
N HIS A 281 20.90 13.41 -35.57
CA HIS A 281 21.39 14.77 -35.36
C HIS A 281 22.91 14.80 -35.15
N LYS A 282 23.69 14.63 -36.22
CA LYS A 282 25.06 15.11 -36.26
C LYS A 282 24.95 16.63 -36.30
N THR A 283 25.21 17.25 -35.16
CA THR A 283 25.35 18.71 -35.08
C THR A 283 26.49 19.07 -36.02
N ASP A 284 26.17 19.74 -37.14
CA ASP A 284 27.18 20.25 -38.05
C ASP A 284 28.15 21.12 -37.25
N ALA A 285 29.44 21.09 -37.59
CA ALA A 285 30.47 21.79 -36.83
C ALA A 285 30.19 23.30 -36.69
N ASP A 286 29.46 23.87 -37.65
CA ASP A 286 29.10 25.28 -37.74
C ASP A 286 27.62 25.57 -37.39
N ALA A 287 26.88 24.58 -36.87
CA ALA A 287 25.48 24.77 -36.51
C ALA A 287 25.34 25.74 -35.32
N VAL A 288 24.44 26.70 -35.44
CA VAL A 288 24.05 27.57 -34.33
C VAL A 288 23.00 26.84 -33.49
N VAL A 289 23.35 26.58 -32.24
CA VAL A 289 22.45 25.94 -31.26
C VAL A 289 21.61 27.02 -30.59
N ASP A 290 20.30 27.00 -30.87
CA ASP A 290 19.33 27.94 -30.32
C ASP A 290 18.36 27.30 -29.30
N ASP A 291 18.26 25.97 -29.26
CA ASP A 291 17.38 25.24 -28.36
C ASP A 291 17.86 23.80 -28.07
N ALA A 292 17.27 23.17 -27.06
CA ALA A 292 17.47 21.76 -26.73
C ALA A 292 16.85 20.83 -27.79
N ARG A 293 17.40 19.62 -27.94
CA ARG A 293 16.76 18.59 -28.77
C ARG A 293 15.45 18.10 -28.14
N PRO A 294 14.51 17.57 -28.95
CA PRO A 294 13.19 17.14 -28.47
C PRO A 294 13.19 16.17 -27.29
N TYR A 295 14.19 15.28 -27.18
CA TYR A 295 14.26 14.30 -26.09
C TYR A 295 14.31 14.93 -24.69
N VAL A 296 14.90 16.13 -24.54
CA VAL A 296 14.91 16.85 -23.25
C VAL A 296 13.49 17.20 -22.81
N TYR A 297 12.68 17.69 -23.74
CA TYR A 297 11.29 18.04 -23.49
C TYR A 297 10.43 16.80 -23.23
N GLU A 298 10.71 15.71 -23.94
CA GLU A 298 10.06 14.41 -23.72
C GLU A 298 10.31 13.89 -22.30
N ILE A 299 11.56 13.89 -21.83
CA ILE A 299 11.91 13.50 -20.46
C ILE A 299 11.12 14.33 -19.44
N ILE A 300 11.12 15.67 -19.58
CA ILE A 300 10.43 16.57 -18.64
C ILE A 300 8.92 16.32 -18.64
N ASN A 301 8.30 16.17 -19.82
CA ASN A 301 6.87 15.91 -19.93
C ASN A 301 6.49 14.56 -19.30
N ASN A 302 7.31 13.53 -19.49
CA ASN A 302 7.07 12.22 -18.92
C ASN A 302 7.23 12.24 -17.39
N LEU A 303 8.20 12.96 -16.85
CA LEU A 303 8.34 13.16 -15.40
C LEU A 303 7.13 13.92 -14.81
N ILE A 304 6.59 14.91 -15.52
CA ILE A 304 5.35 15.61 -15.11
C ILE A 304 4.17 14.65 -15.12
N ALA A 305 4.04 13.80 -16.13
CA ALA A 305 2.97 12.81 -16.21
C ALA A 305 3.03 11.82 -15.04
N VAL A 306 4.22 11.32 -14.69
CA VAL A 306 4.41 10.48 -13.50
C VAL A 306 4.07 11.25 -12.23
N HIS A 307 4.57 12.48 -12.08
CA HIS A 307 4.27 13.31 -10.91
C HIS A 307 2.75 13.44 -10.71
N ALA A 308 2.02 13.84 -11.75
CA ALA A 308 0.57 14.00 -11.70
C ALA A 308 -0.17 12.69 -11.38
N GLU A 309 0.25 11.56 -11.97
CA GLU A 309 -0.34 10.25 -11.70
C GLU A 309 -0.16 9.85 -10.23
N VAL A 310 1.07 9.94 -9.71
CA VAL A 310 1.38 9.54 -8.33
C VAL A 310 0.79 10.51 -7.32
N ASP A 311 0.85 11.81 -7.58
CA ASP A 311 0.32 12.86 -6.70
C ASP A 311 -1.20 12.72 -6.49
N SER A 312 -1.94 12.37 -7.55
CA SER A 312 -3.38 12.13 -7.47
C SER A 312 -3.80 11.04 -6.47
N VAL A 313 -2.87 10.16 -6.08
CA VAL A 313 -3.12 9.05 -5.16
C VAL A 313 -2.33 9.19 -3.87
N SER A 314 -1.04 9.53 -3.95
CA SER A 314 -0.10 9.41 -2.84
C SER A 314 0.20 10.75 -2.16
N GLY A 315 -0.31 11.87 -2.69
CA GLY A 315 -0.07 13.22 -2.16
C GLY A 315 1.41 13.47 -1.91
N ALA A 316 1.78 13.86 -0.68
CA ALA A 316 3.16 14.18 -0.29
C ALA A 316 4.19 13.04 -0.55
N ALA A 317 3.76 11.78 -0.66
CA ALA A 317 4.66 10.68 -1.01
C ALA A 317 5.06 10.65 -2.51
N SER A 318 4.45 11.48 -3.36
CA SER A 318 4.72 11.60 -4.80
C SER A 318 6.16 11.99 -5.12
N SER A 319 6.73 12.92 -4.36
CA SER A 319 8.11 13.39 -4.54
C SER A 319 9.13 12.25 -4.48
N ARG A 320 8.87 11.20 -3.69
CA ARG A 320 9.76 10.03 -3.64
C ARG A 320 9.84 9.33 -5.00
N TYR A 321 8.69 9.06 -5.63
CA TYR A 321 8.66 8.32 -6.90
C TYR A 321 9.34 9.11 -8.01
N VAL A 322 9.07 10.41 -8.10
CA VAL A 322 9.69 11.29 -9.11
C VAL A 322 11.19 11.40 -8.89
N ARG A 323 11.65 11.47 -7.63
CA ARG A 323 13.08 11.47 -7.28
C ARG A 323 13.79 10.19 -7.69
N ASP A 324 13.18 9.03 -7.42
CA ASP A 324 13.76 7.73 -7.76
C ASP A 324 13.86 7.57 -9.30
N ILE A 325 12.86 8.01 -10.07
CA ILE A 325 12.93 8.02 -11.55
C ILE A 325 13.93 9.07 -12.06
N CYS A 326 14.00 10.27 -11.45
CA CYS A 326 15.01 11.27 -11.82
C CYS A 326 16.43 10.71 -11.65
N GLU A 327 16.66 9.89 -10.63
CA GLU A 327 17.96 9.24 -10.42
C GLU A 327 18.30 8.26 -11.56
N THR A 328 17.37 7.39 -11.97
CA THR A 328 17.60 6.45 -13.08
C THR A 328 17.76 7.16 -14.42
N VAL A 329 17.02 8.24 -14.67
CA VAL A 329 17.20 9.12 -15.83
C VAL A 329 18.60 9.74 -15.85
N CYS A 330 19.07 10.26 -14.71
CA CYS A 330 20.41 10.87 -14.61
C CYS A 330 21.53 9.84 -14.80
N GLU A 331 21.36 8.64 -14.24
CA GLU A 331 22.28 7.52 -14.44
C GLU A 331 22.38 7.12 -15.92
N GLU A 332 21.26 7.01 -16.61
CA GLU A 332 21.22 6.68 -18.03
C GLU A 332 21.86 7.76 -18.91
N LEU A 333 21.59 9.04 -18.62
CA LEU A 333 22.25 10.15 -19.31
C LEU A 333 23.77 10.09 -19.11
N ALA A 334 24.25 9.82 -17.89
CA ALA A 334 25.68 9.66 -17.63
C ALA A 334 26.29 8.48 -18.40
N ARG A 335 25.58 7.34 -18.49
CA ARG A 335 25.98 6.19 -19.31
C ARG A 335 26.13 6.58 -20.78
N LEU A 336 25.14 7.29 -21.33
CA LEU A 336 25.15 7.75 -22.73
C LEU A 336 26.27 8.77 -23.00
N ALA A 337 26.53 9.69 -22.08
CA ALA A 337 27.67 10.61 -22.17
C ALA A 337 29.01 9.86 -22.23
N ALA A 338 29.16 8.80 -21.43
CA ALA A 338 30.38 7.99 -21.39
C ALA A 338 30.59 7.14 -22.65
N LEU A 339 29.51 6.81 -23.39
CA LEU A 339 29.57 6.10 -24.67
C LEU A 339 29.97 7.00 -25.85
N GLY A 340 29.86 8.32 -25.71
CA GLY A 340 30.34 9.28 -26.71
C GLY A 340 31.81 9.01 -27.07
N SER A 341 32.08 8.80 -28.37
CA SER A 341 33.31 8.15 -28.88
C SER A 341 34.59 8.50 -28.12
N PRO A 342 35.19 7.55 -27.37
CA PRO A 342 36.52 7.73 -26.80
C PRO A 342 37.54 7.84 -27.94
N GLY A 343 37.97 9.07 -28.26
CA GLY A 343 39.01 9.35 -29.24
C GLY A 343 38.63 10.22 -30.43
N ALA A 344 37.38 10.66 -30.57
CA ALA A 344 37.00 11.68 -31.56
C ALA A 344 36.70 13.02 -30.86
N PRO A 345 37.36 14.12 -31.23
CA PRO A 345 37.06 15.42 -30.62
C PRO A 345 35.62 15.81 -30.95
N MET A 346 34.84 16.09 -29.92
CA MET A 346 33.50 16.64 -30.04
C MET A 346 33.59 18.04 -30.68
N SER A 347 32.74 18.33 -31.66
CA SER A 347 32.71 19.67 -32.26
C SER A 347 32.28 20.70 -31.20
N PRO A 348 32.72 21.98 -31.30
CA PRO A 348 32.29 23.02 -30.37
C PRO A 348 30.78 23.15 -30.27
N ALA A 349 30.07 23.05 -31.40
CA ALA A 349 28.61 23.07 -31.44
C ALA A 349 27.98 21.86 -30.71
N ALA A 350 28.53 20.66 -30.88
CA ALA A 350 28.05 19.47 -30.17
C ALA A 350 28.32 19.53 -28.65
N ALA A 351 29.47 20.07 -28.24
CA ALA A 351 29.81 20.28 -26.84
C ALA A 351 28.88 21.33 -26.19
N PHE A 352 28.58 22.41 -26.93
CA PHE A 352 27.62 23.41 -26.51
C PHE A 352 26.20 22.82 -26.36
N GLN A 353 25.73 22.06 -27.36
CA GLN A 353 24.42 21.38 -27.33
C GLN A 353 24.30 20.45 -26.12
N ALA A 354 25.28 19.57 -25.92
CA ALA A 354 25.25 18.62 -24.81
C ALA A 354 25.27 19.35 -23.45
N ARG A 355 26.12 20.37 -23.27
CA ARG A 355 26.13 21.16 -22.02
C ARG A 355 24.80 21.88 -21.77
N LEU A 356 24.19 22.45 -22.80
CA LEU A 356 22.88 23.09 -22.71
C LEU A 356 21.85 22.08 -22.21
N GLU A 357 21.74 20.92 -22.85
CA GLU A 357 20.73 19.89 -22.55
C GLU A 357 20.83 19.38 -21.10
N TYR A 358 22.03 19.06 -20.63
CA TYR A 358 22.26 18.63 -19.25
C TYR A 358 21.98 19.74 -18.24
N THR A 359 22.28 21.00 -18.59
CA THR A 359 21.97 22.16 -17.74
C THR A 359 20.46 22.35 -17.62
N LEU A 360 19.72 22.21 -18.72
CA LEU A 360 18.26 22.34 -18.73
C LEU A 360 17.57 21.22 -17.94
N LEU A 361 18.02 19.97 -18.10
CA LEU A 361 17.51 18.83 -17.33
C LEU A 361 17.80 18.97 -15.83
N ARG A 362 19.03 19.36 -15.46
CA ARG A 362 19.40 19.64 -14.08
C ARG A 362 18.54 20.73 -13.46
N LEU A 363 18.26 21.78 -14.23
CA LEU A 363 17.40 22.88 -13.81
C LEU A 363 15.94 22.43 -13.64
N ALA A 364 15.42 21.66 -14.58
CA ALA A 364 14.03 21.20 -14.55
C ALA A 364 13.76 20.28 -13.35
N CYS A 365 14.69 19.38 -13.06
CA CYS A 365 14.55 18.37 -12.00
C CYS A 365 15.13 18.81 -10.65
N ALA A 366 15.55 20.06 -10.48
CA ALA A 366 16.36 20.52 -9.35
C ALA A 366 15.81 20.15 -7.96
N GLU A 367 14.49 20.18 -7.77
CA GLU A 367 13.84 19.84 -6.49
C GLU A 367 13.76 18.33 -6.22
N HIS A 368 13.96 17.52 -7.26
CA HIS A 368 13.88 16.06 -7.22
C HIS A 368 15.24 15.38 -7.35
N LEU A 369 16.34 16.13 -7.49
CA LEU A 369 17.67 15.55 -7.60
C LEU A 369 18.19 15.07 -6.24
N THR A 370 18.52 13.78 -6.16
CA THR A 370 19.33 13.25 -5.06
C THR A 370 20.78 13.66 -5.24
N ARG A 371 21.58 13.54 -4.17
CA ARG A 371 23.04 13.68 -4.27
C ARG A 371 23.64 12.68 -5.27
N LYS A 372 23.05 11.49 -5.42
CA LYS A 372 23.51 10.47 -6.38
C LYS A 372 23.19 10.89 -7.81
N ALA A 373 21.95 11.32 -8.07
CA ALA A 373 21.54 11.88 -9.37
C ALA A 373 22.41 13.07 -9.80
N GLU A 374 22.68 14.00 -8.87
CA GLU A 374 23.55 15.16 -9.09
C GLU A 374 24.98 14.73 -9.47
N ASN A 375 25.53 13.71 -8.81
CA ASN A 375 26.85 13.19 -9.14
C ASN A 375 26.91 12.62 -10.57
N HIS A 376 25.89 11.85 -10.99
CA HIS A 376 25.81 11.33 -12.37
C HIS A 376 25.83 12.46 -13.40
N LEU A 377 25.06 13.53 -13.18
CA LEU A 377 25.06 14.70 -14.06
C LEU A 377 26.40 15.43 -14.07
N MET A 378 27.06 15.57 -12.91
CA MET A 378 28.38 16.19 -12.82
C MET A 378 29.46 15.38 -13.53
N GLU A 379 29.44 14.05 -13.40
CA GLU A 379 30.35 13.15 -14.11
C GLU A 379 30.17 13.25 -15.63
N ALA A 380 28.91 13.27 -16.09
CA ALA A 380 28.59 13.47 -17.50
C ALA A 380 29.11 14.82 -18.02
N LEU A 381 28.87 15.91 -17.26
CA LEU A 381 29.33 17.25 -17.62
C LEU A 381 30.86 17.41 -17.56
N ALA A 382 31.55 16.62 -16.74
CA ALA A 382 33.02 16.61 -16.69
C ALA A 382 33.63 15.97 -17.94
N GLY A 383 32.93 15.01 -18.56
CA GLY A 383 33.31 14.40 -19.83
C GLY A 383 33.13 15.30 -21.06
N ILE A 384 32.32 16.36 -20.95
CA ILE A 384 32.02 17.27 -22.06
C ILE A 384 32.95 18.49 -22.05
N PRO A 385 33.58 18.89 -23.17
CA PRO A 385 34.46 20.06 -23.23
C PRO A 385 33.79 21.34 -22.68
N PRO A 386 34.48 22.15 -21.85
CA PRO A 386 33.92 23.37 -21.28
C PRO A 386 33.71 24.47 -22.33
N ILE A 387 32.75 25.37 -22.05
CA ILE A 387 32.56 26.59 -22.85
C ILE A 387 33.57 27.64 -22.39
N GLU A 388 34.55 27.96 -23.23
CA GLU A 388 35.61 28.92 -22.90
C GLU A 388 35.21 30.36 -23.24
N SER A 389 34.44 30.57 -24.32
CA SER A 389 34.04 31.88 -24.81
C SER A 389 32.97 32.53 -23.92
N GLU A 390 33.22 33.77 -23.50
CA GLU A 390 32.24 34.58 -22.75
C GLU A 390 30.98 34.91 -23.58
N GLU A 391 31.10 34.99 -24.91
CA GLU A 391 29.95 35.21 -25.79
C GLU A 391 29.03 33.99 -25.81
N GLU A 392 29.62 32.79 -25.85
CA GLU A 392 28.87 31.54 -25.82
C GLU A 392 28.23 31.30 -24.45
N LYS A 393 28.91 31.65 -23.35
CA LYS A 393 28.29 31.61 -22.01
C LYS A 393 27.06 32.50 -21.93
N LYS A 394 27.16 33.75 -22.40
CA LYS A 394 26.01 34.68 -22.48
C LYS A 394 24.90 34.15 -23.37
N ARG A 395 25.24 33.48 -24.49
CA ARG A 395 24.26 32.83 -25.36
C ARG A 395 23.54 31.70 -24.62
N MET A 396 24.27 30.82 -23.95
CA MET A 396 23.70 29.74 -23.15
C MET A 396 22.76 30.28 -22.07
N ASP A 397 23.18 31.31 -21.32
CA ASP A 397 22.33 31.95 -20.31
C ASP A 397 21.04 32.51 -20.91
N THR A 398 21.11 33.12 -22.09
CA THR A 398 19.94 33.65 -22.80
C THR A 398 18.96 32.54 -23.17
N ILE A 399 19.47 31.40 -23.68
CA ILE A 399 18.65 30.23 -24.02
C ILE A 399 18.01 29.66 -22.75
N VAL A 400 18.77 29.50 -21.67
CA VAL A 400 18.29 28.99 -20.38
C VAL A 400 17.19 29.87 -19.78
N GLN A 401 17.35 31.20 -19.83
CA GLN A 401 16.29 32.13 -19.37
C GLN A 401 15.05 32.06 -20.27
N GLY A 402 15.25 31.95 -21.59
CA GLY A 402 14.15 31.73 -22.53
C GLY A 402 13.39 30.44 -22.23
N PHE A 403 14.09 29.35 -21.95
CA PHE A 403 13.53 28.06 -21.56
C PHE A 403 12.71 28.18 -20.28
N LYS A 404 13.24 28.78 -19.21
CA LYS A 404 12.51 29.01 -17.94
C LYS A 404 11.18 29.71 -18.16
N LYS A 405 11.18 30.75 -19.01
CA LYS A 405 9.97 31.52 -19.31
C LYS A 405 8.97 30.73 -20.16
N ARG A 406 9.44 29.94 -21.13
CA ARG A 406 8.56 29.12 -22.00
C ARG A 406 7.96 27.92 -21.26
N MET A 407 8.72 27.34 -20.33
CA MET A 407 8.34 26.14 -19.59
C MET A 407 7.86 26.42 -18.16
N GLU A 408 7.56 27.68 -17.82
CA GLU A 408 7.21 28.08 -16.45
C GLU A 408 6.09 27.21 -15.85
N LEU A 409 5.03 26.97 -16.63
CA LEU A 409 3.90 26.13 -16.20
C LEU A 409 4.31 24.67 -16.02
N GLN A 410 5.05 24.09 -16.96
CA GLN A 410 5.51 22.71 -16.91
C GLN A 410 6.43 22.47 -15.71
N LEU A 411 7.38 23.38 -15.50
CA LEU A 411 8.31 23.31 -14.37
C LEU A 411 7.59 23.51 -13.04
N ALA A 412 6.57 24.38 -12.98
CA ALA A 412 5.73 24.51 -11.80
C ALA A 412 4.95 23.22 -11.52
N SER A 413 4.39 22.56 -12.55
CA SER A 413 3.68 21.28 -12.38
C SER A 413 4.58 20.11 -11.97
N LEU A 414 5.85 20.11 -12.38
CA LEU A 414 6.81 19.10 -11.94
C LEU A 414 7.23 19.31 -10.49
N ASN A 415 7.35 20.56 -10.07
CA ASN A 415 7.90 20.96 -8.77
C ASN A 415 6.80 21.35 -7.76
N CYS A 416 5.52 21.15 -8.07
CA CYS A 416 4.45 21.46 -7.14
C CYS A 416 4.37 20.39 -6.04
N ASN A 417 5.12 20.57 -4.96
CA ASN A 417 4.82 19.87 -3.72
C ASN A 417 3.50 20.45 -3.15
N MET A 418 2.40 19.70 -3.25
CA MET A 418 1.11 20.04 -2.61
C MET A 418 1.14 19.97 -1.07
N GLU A 419 2.28 20.25 -0.42
CA GLU A 419 2.33 20.52 1.02
C GLU A 419 1.93 21.96 1.36
N THR A 420 1.62 22.81 0.37
CA THR A 420 1.34 24.24 0.58
C THR A 420 0.11 24.79 -0.17
N VAL A 421 -1.03 24.08 -0.12
CA VAL A 421 -2.35 24.71 -0.31
C VAL A 421 -3.32 24.25 0.77
#